data_AF-A0AAI9WYA3-F1
#
_entry.id   AF-A0AAI9WYA3-F1
#
_cell.length_a   1.000
_cell.length_b   1.000
_cell.length_c   1.000
_cell.angle_alpha   90.00
_cell.angle_beta   90.00
_cell.angle_gamma   90.00
#
_symmetry.space_group_name_H-M   'P 1'
#
loop_
_entity.id
_entity.type
_entity.pdbx_description
1 polymer ?
#
loop_
_entity_poly.entity_id
_entity_poly.type
_entity_poly.pdbx_seq_one_letter_code
_entity_poly.pdbx_strand_id
1 'polypeptide(L)'
;MTGYQNPVYLSDIGATNLQPLFISCAGFQAIFFVGTLLMGMYLRKVSKIQPYISHHQPRLAIASIICSIIGQLGILFVSIFNTKNYHHVHMAMVGIFIAFIFLACCCDFGITYIFGTRPFDLDPVHRSTVFGKAKRANLYYVSFFAKIIWICAAICFAAAFGHYMKVGRDSKSAVFEWLILFWYGLLLVLWSMDMIPSAVRKYRSKHPEIYQTNQLDYEKQYGSKWEDFSQAQYVSDGADQNTFVHSPVLQNQQQLAQGQIQVNSPVPYEDNNYNHMISSETNYRQPLEPVARY
;
A
#
# COMPACT_ATOMS: atom_id res chain seq x y z
N MET A 1 -9.47 -31.06 36.78
CA MET A 1 -8.95 -29.72 37.11
C MET A 1 -10.05 -29.00 37.90
N THR A 2 -9.83 -28.74 39.19
CA THR A 2 -10.84 -28.25 40.15
C THR A 2 -10.57 -26.79 40.58
N GLY A 3 -10.10 -25.97 39.64
CA GLY A 3 -9.86 -24.54 39.86
C GLY A 3 -10.88 -23.70 39.11
N TYR A 4 -11.45 -22.70 39.78
CA TYR A 4 -12.26 -21.66 39.15
C TYR A 4 -11.42 -20.95 38.07
N GLN A 5 -11.85 -21.05 36.81
CA GLN A 5 -11.20 -20.41 35.67
C GLN A 5 -11.98 -19.15 35.26
N ASN A 6 -11.31 -18.00 35.26
CA ASN A 6 -11.94 -16.73 34.89
C ASN A 6 -10.93 -15.84 34.14
N PRO A 7 -11.16 -15.49 32.85
CA PRO A 7 -12.24 -15.96 31.98
C PRO A 7 -12.02 -17.40 31.50
N VAL A 8 -13.08 -18.04 31.01
CA VAL A 8 -13.00 -19.33 30.32
C VAL A 8 -12.35 -19.14 28.94
N TYR A 9 -11.61 -20.14 28.47
CA TYR A 9 -11.03 -20.14 27.12
C TYR A 9 -12.13 -19.94 26.08
N LEU A 10 -11.87 -19.12 25.07
CA LEU A 10 -12.83 -18.93 23.99
C LEU A 10 -12.97 -20.22 23.18
N SER A 11 -11.87 -20.95 22.96
CA SER A 11 -11.89 -22.27 22.33
C SER A 11 -12.86 -23.24 23.00
N ASP A 12 -12.99 -23.18 24.33
CA ASP A 12 -13.88 -24.06 25.09
C ASP A 12 -15.34 -23.62 24.95
N ILE A 13 -15.60 -22.32 24.89
CA ILE A 13 -16.93 -21.79 24.56
C ILE A 13 -17.32 -22.22 23.13
N GLY A 14 -16.38 -22.14 22.18
CA GLY A 14 -16.56 -22.61 20.81
C GLY A 14 -16.72 -24.12 20.66
N ALA A 15 -16.33 -24.91 21.66
CA ALA A 15 -16.52 -26.36 21.69
C ALA A 15 -17.91 -26.81 22.18
N THR A 16 -18.77 -25.87 22.58
CA THR A 16 -20.12 -26.14 23.12
C THR A 16 -21.21 -26.06 22.02
N ASN A 17 -22.47 -25.80 22.39
CA ASN A 17 -23.59 -25.60 21.44
C ASN A 17 -23.37 -24.41 20.47
N LEU A 18 -22.38 -23.55 20.74
CA LEU A 18 -22.00 -22.42 19.89
C LEU A 18 -21.08 -22.82 18.72
N GLN A 19 -20.64 -24.08 18.63
CA GLN A 19 -19.71 -24.52 17.59
C GLN A 19 -20.13 -24.17 16.14
N PRO A 20 -21.41 -24.33 15.73
CA PRO A 20 -21.82 -23.94 14.38
C PRO A 20 -21.60 -22.44 14.10
N LEU A 21 -21.77 -21.58 15.11
CA LEU A 21 -21.55 -20.15 15.00
C LEU A 21 -20.06 -19.84 14.77
N PHE A 22 -19.16 -20.53 15.49
CA PHE A 22 -17.72 -20.38 15.28
C PHE A 22 -17.29 -20.83 13.88
N ILE A 23 -17.87 -21.91 13.37
CA ILE A 23 -17.57 -22.40 12.01
C ILE A 23 -18.04 -21.38 10.96
N SER A 24 -19.26 -20.85 11.08
CA SER A 24 -19.77 -19.82 10.16
C SER A 24 -18.95 -18.54 10.22
N CYS A 25 -18.59 -18.06 11.42
CA CYS A 25 -17.76 -16.87 11.59
C CYS A 25 -16.35 -17.06 11.03
N ALA A 26 -15.70 -18.21 11.29
CA ALA A 26 -14.38 -18.53 10.76
C ALA A 26 -14.40 -18.62 9.23
N GLY A 27 -15.41 -19.25 8.65
CA GLY A 27 -15.59 -19.33 7.19
C GLY A 27 -15.80 -17.95 6.54
N PHE A 28 -16.66 -17.12 7.13
CA PHE A 28 -16.88 -15.76 6.64
C PHE A 28 -15.61 -14.92 6.74
N GLN A 29 -14.93 -14.96 7.89
CA GLN A 29 -13.66 -14.28 8.09
C GLN A 29 -12.61 -14.70 7.06
N ALA A 30 -12.50 -16.00 6.76
CA ALA A 30 -11.55 -16.52 5.77
C ALA A 30 -11.77 -15.88 4.39
N ILE A 31 -13.02 -15.76 3.95
CA ILE A 31 -13.38 -15.15 2.66
C ILE A 31 -12.96 -13.68 2.62
N PHE A 32 -13.26 -12.89 3.66
CA PHE A 32 -12.90 -11.47 3.68
C PHE A 32 -11.40 -11.24 3.82
N PHE A 33 -10.71 -12.09 4.59
CA PHE A 33 -9.28 -12.00 4.78
C PHE A 33 -8.53 -12.24 3.46
N VAL A 34 -8.78 -13.39 2.83
CA VAL A 34 -8.16 -13.73 1.52
C VAL A 34 -8.65 -12.77 0.44
N GLY A 35 -9.94 -12.42 0.46
CA GLY A 35 -10.55 -11.47 -0.47
C GLY A 35 -9.90 -10.09 -0.41
N THR A 36 -9.51 -9.61 0.77
CA THR A 36 -8.80 -8.33 0.93
C THR A 36 -7.45 -8.35 0.21
N LEU A 37 -6.67 -9.43 0.35
CA LEU A 37 -5.38 -9.58 -0.33
C LEU A 37 -5.53 -9.76 -1.85
N LEU A 38 -6.50 -10.57 -2.27
CA LEU A 38 -6.83 -10.76 -3.68
C LEU A 38 -7.26 -9.44 -4.34
N MET A 39 -8.16 -8.69 -3.69
CA MET A 39 -8.59 -7.37 -4.17
C MET A 39 -7.45 -6.37 -4.17
N GLY A 40 -6.58 -6.40 -3.15
CA GLY A 40 -5.35 -5.60 -3.14
C GLY A 40 -4.48 -5.86 -4.37
N MET A 41 -4.23 -7.14 -4.70
CA MET A 41 -3.47 -7.51 -5.89
C MET A 41 -4.18 -7.11 -7.20
N TYR A 42 -5.48 -7.40 -7.31
CA TYR A 42 -6.27 -7.05 -8.49
C TYR A 42 -6.31 -5.54 -8.74
N LEU A 43 -6.61 -4.74 -7.72
CA LEU A 43 -6.67 -3.29 -7.83
C LEU A 43 -5.30 -2.67 -8.17
N ARG A 44 -4.19 -3.29 -7.73
CA ARG A 44 -2.83 -2.88 -8.14
C ARG A 44 -2.55 -3.24 -9.59
N LYS A 45 -3.03 -4.39 -10.08
CA LYS A 45 -2.90 -4.79 -11.49
C LYS A 45 -3.70 -3.84 -12.40
N VAL A 46 -4.89 -3.44 -11.97
CA VAL A 46 -5.77 -2.48 -12.70
C VAL A 46 -5.32 -1.02 -12.49
N SER A 47 -4.22 -0.77 -11.76
CA SER A 47 -3.74 0.59 -11.43
C SER A 47 -4.77 1.50 -10.72
N LYS A 48 -5.80 0.89 -10.12
CA LYS A 48 -6.81 1.60 -9.30
C LYS A 48 -6.28 1.99 -7.92
N ILE A 49 -5.30 1.27 -7.43
CA ILE A 49 -4.47 1.65 -6.27
C ILE A 49 -2.99 1.64 -6.68
N GLN A 50 -2.11 2.21 -5.86
CA GLN A 50 -0.68 2.34 -6.15
C GLN A 50 -0.07 1.07 -6.80
N PRO A 51 0.35 1.12 -8.09
CA PRO A 51 0.89 -0.04 -8.78
C PRO A 51 2.24 -0.45 -8.19
N TYR A 52 2.66 -1.69 -8.47
CA TYR A 52 3.94 -2.21 -8.01
C TYR A 52 5.10 -1.46 -8.67
N ILE A 53 6.07 -1.07 -7.84
CA ILE A 53 7.28 -0.34 -8.25
C ILE A 53 8.44 -1.33 -8.43
N SER A 54 8.40 -2.48 -7.75
CA SER A 54 9.48 -3.46 -7.76
C SER A 54 9.01 -4.85 -8.15
N HIS A 55 9.87 -5.58 -8.87
CA HIS A 55 9.68 -6.97 -9.29
C HIS A 55 9.40 -7.94 -8.14
N HIS A 56 9.88 -7.63 -6.94
CA HIS A 56 9.70 -8.47 -5.76
C HIS A 56 8.29 -8.34 -5.15
N GLN A 57 7.61 -7.20 -5.33
CA GLN A 57 6.30 -6.94 -4.72
C GLN A 57 5.19 -7.89 -5.21
N PRO A 58 4.99 -8.15 -6.52
CA PRO A 58 3.97 -9.09 -6.95
C PRO A 58 4.26 -10.52 -6.47
N ARG A 59 5.53 -10.91 -6.37
CA ARG A 59 5.93 -12.22 -5.82
C ARG A 59 5.58 -12.33 -4.33
N LEU A 60 5.83 -11.27 -3.56
CA LEU A 60 5.45 -11.19 -2.14
C LEU A 60 3.93 -11.19 -1.97
N ALA A 61 3.18 -10.56 -2.87
CA ALA A 61 1.71 -10.57 -2.84
C ALA A 61 1.13 -11.96 -3.10
N ILE A 62 1.66 -12.68 -4.10
CA ILE A 62 1.25 -14.06 -4.37
C ILE A 62 1.60 -14.97 -3.19
N ALA A 63 2.80 -14.82 -2.63
CA ALA A 63 3.23 -15.56 -1.44
C ALA A 63 2.32 -15.28 -0.24
N SER A 64 1.94 -14.02 0.01
CA SER A 64 1.04 -13.66 1.12
C SER A 64 -0.36 -14.25 0.91
N ILE A 65 -0.88 -14.27 -0.31
CA ILE A 65 -2.17 -14.89 -0.64
C ILE A 65 -2.14 -16.40 -0.35
N ILE A 66 -1.14 -17.13 -0.87
CA ILE A 66 -1.02 -18.58 -0.66
C ILE A 66 -0.90 -18.89 0.84
N CYS A 67 -0.04 -18.17 1.56
CA CYS A 67 0.11 -18.35 3.00
C CYS A 67 -1.18 -18.02 3.75
N SER A 68 -1.90 -16.96 3.35
CA SER A 68 -3.17 -16.59 3.97
C SER A 68 -4.23 -17.66 3.78
N ILE A 69 -4.32 -18.31 2.61
CA ILE A 69 -5.27 -19.40 2.36
C ILE A 69 -4.99 -20.55 3.32
N ILE A 70 -3.73 -20.97 3.44
CA ILE A 70 -3.34 -22.05 4.36
C ILE A 70 -3.64 -21.66 5.82
N GLY A 71 -3.31 -20.44 6.21
CA GLY A 71 -3.61 -19.92 7.55
C GLY A 71 -5.12 -19.86 7.85
N GLN A 72 -5.94 -19.37 6.92
CA GLN A 72 -7.39 -19.29 7.08
C GLN A 72 -8.06 -20.67 7.07
N LEU A 73 -7.54 -21.64 6.31
CA LEU A 73 -7.96 -23.03 6.46
C LEU A 73 -7.61 -23.57 7.85
N GLY A 74 -6.45 -23.17 8.40
CA GLY A 74 -6.07 -23.46 9.78
C GLY A 74 -7.14 -23.02 10.79
N ILE A 75 -7.55 -21.74 10.79
CA ILE A 75 -8.58 -21.26 11.75
C ILE A 75 -9.96 -21.90 11.50
N LEU A 76 -10.30 -22.20 10.25
CA LEU A 76 -11.52 -22.95 9.94
C LEU A 76 -11.47 -24.35 10.55
N PHE A 77 -10.34 -25.06 10.41
CA PHE A 77 -10.16 -26.38 11.03
C PHE A 77 -10.11 -26.31 12.56
N VAL A 78 -9.57 -25.25 13.15
CA VAL A 78 -9.64 -24.99 14.61
C VAL A 78 -11.11 -24.93 15.08
N SER A 79 -12.02 -24.36 14.27
CA SER A 79 -13.45 -24.29 14.62
C SER A 79 -14.19 -25.64 14.45
N ILE A 80 -13.73 -26.50 13.53
CA ILE A 80 -14.33 -27.83 13.28
C ILE A 80 -13.81 -28.86 14.30
N PHE A 81 -12.48 -28.94 14.46
CA PHE A 81 -11.83 -29.83 15.41
C PHE A 81 -11.75 -29.15 16.78
N ASN A 82 -12.80 -29.31 17.57
CA ASN A 82 -12.90 -28.66 18.88
C ASN A 82 -11.91 -29.22 19.92
N THR A 83 -11.69 -28.45 20.99
CA THR A 83 -10.82 -28.84 22.11
C THR A 83 -11.33 -30.03 22.91
N LYS A 84 -12.65 -30.31 22.87
CA LYS A 84 -13.31 -31.38 23.62
C LYS A 84 -12.99 -32.78 23.08
N ASN A 85 -13.06 -32.96 21.76
CA ASN A 85 -12.94 -34.26 21.10
C ASN A 85 -11.56 -34.45 20.45
N TYR A 86 -10.91 -33.36 20.01
CA TYR A 86 -9.70 -33.41 19.19
C TYR A 86 -8.63 -32.41 19.64
N HIS A 87 -8.34 -32.36 20.95
CA HIS A 87 -7.41 -31.38 21.54
C HIS A 87 -6.05 -31.29 20.82
N HIS A 88 -5.39 -32.42 20.53
CA HIS A 88 -4.08 -32.41 19.85
C HIS A 88 -4.16 -31.85 18.42
N VAL A 89 -5.22 -32.18 17.68
CA VAL A 89 -5.44 -31.67 16.31
C VAL A 89 -5.72 -30.17 16.36
N HIS A 90 -6.57 -29.73 17.30
CA HIS A 90 -6.88 -28.33 17.53
C HIS A 90 -5.61 -27.50 17.74
N MET A 91 -4.74 -27.94 18.66
CA MET A 91 -3.48 -27.25 18.95
C MET A 91 -2.54 -27.20 17.74
N ALA A 92 -2.46 -28.28 16.95
CA ALA A 92 -1.68 -28.30 15.71
C ALA A 92 -2.23 -27.31 14.66
N MET A 93 -3.55 -27.24 14.50
CA MET A 93 -4.21 -26.31 13.56
C MET A 93 -4.05 -24.84 13.99
N VAL A 94 -4.08 -24.55 15.29
CA VAL A 94 -3.74 -23.21 15.83
C VAL A 94 -2.30 -22.85 15.47
N GLY A 95 -1.36 -23.79 15.59
CA GLY A 95 0.03 -23.59 15.19
C GLY A 95 0.18 -23.28 13.70
N ILE A 96 -0.51 -24.02 12.82
CA ILE A 96 -0.54 -23.77 11.37
C ILE A 96 -1.13 -22.38 11.08
N PHE A 97 -2.25 -22.03 11.70
CA PHE A 97 -2.87 -20.72 11.58
C PHE A 97 -1.87 -19.60 11.92
N ILE A 98 -1.25 -19.64 13.11
CA ILE A 98 -0.32 -18.61 13.56
C ILE A 98 0.88 -18.50 12.61
N ALA A 99 1.50 -19.62 12.24
CA ALA A 99 2.71 -19.62 11.41
C ALA A 99 2.46 -19.05 10.00
N PHE A 100 1.40 -19.50 9.34
CA PHE A 100 1.09 -19.09 7.97
C PHE A 100 0.51 -17.68 7.91
N ILE A 101 -0.29 -17.25 8.89
CA ILE A 101 -0.75 -15.86 8.97
C ILE A 101 0.41 -14.91 9.29
N PHE A 102 1.34 -15.30 10.16
CA PHE A 102 2.56 -14.54 10.39
C PHE A 102 3.38 -14.37 9.11
N LEU A 103 3.60 -15.45 8.37
CA LEU A 103 4.33 -15.39 7.08
C LEU A 103 3.58 -14.52 6.06
N ALA A 104 2.26 -14.64 5.97
CA ALA A 104 1.43 -13.80 5.11
C ALA A 104 1.57 -12.32 5.47
N CYS A 105 1.53 -11.96 6.76
CA CYS A 105 1.75 -10.60 7.24
C CYS A 105 3.15 -10.09 6.90
N CYS A 106 4.19 -10.89 7.12
CA CYS A 106 5.56 -10.51 6.78
C CYS A 106 5.73 -10.21 5.28
N CYS A 107 5.16 -11.06 4.41
CA CYS A 107 5.19 -10.84 2.97
C CYS A 107 4.42 -9.58 2.57
N ASP A 108 3.20 -9.40 3.07
CA ASP A 108 2.36 -8.25 2.76
C ASP A 108 2.96 -6.93 3.28
N PHE A 109 3.45 -6.92 4.53
CA PHE A 109 4.06 -5.75 5.13
C PHE A 109 5.39 -5.38 4.44
N GLY A 110 6.10 -6.38 3.89
CA GLY A 110 7.25 -6.17 3.01
C GLY A 110 6.89 -5.37 1.75
N ILE A 111 5.69 -5.52 1.22
CA ILE A 111 5.20 -4.70 0.09
C ILE A 111 5.07 -3.24 0.53
N THR A 112 4.44 -3.00 1.68
CA THR A 112 4.25 -1.65 2.24
C THR A 112 5.57 -0.99 2.63
N TYR A 113 6.55 -1.77 3.11
CA TYR A 113 7.92 -1.31 3.34
C TYR A 113 8.59 -0.78 2.07
N ILE A 114 8.46 -1.51 0.96
CA ILE A 114 9.01 -1.09 -0.33
C ILE A 114 8.37 0.22 -0.80
N PHE A 115 7.06 0.39 -0.60
CA PHE A 115 6.38 1.67 -0.89
C PHE A 115 6.84 2.81 0.04
N GLY A 116 7.01 2.53 1.33
CA GLY A 116 7.43 3.53 2.31
C GLY A 116 8.87 4.04 2.09
N THR A 117 9.78 3.17 1.63
CA THR A 117 11.21 3.51 1.43
C THR A 117 11.50 4.23 0.12
N ARG A 118 10.64 4.10 -0.90
CA ARG A 118 10.81 4.74 -2.21
C ARG A 118 9.71 5.75 -2.54
N PRO A 119 9.51 6.82 -1.75
CA PRO A 119 8.43 7.79 -1.94
C PRO A 119 8.52 8.58 -3.26
N PHE A 120 9.67 8.60 -3.92
CA PHE A 120 9.87 9.30 -5.19
C PHE A 120 9.30 8.53 -6.39
N ASP A 121 9.29 7.19 -6.30
CA ASP A 121 8.77 6.31 -7.35
C ASP A 121 7.25 6.08 -7.23
N LEU A 122 6.64 6.59 -6.16
CA LEU A 122 5.20 6.56 -5.97
C LEU A 122 4.50 7.55 -6.89
N ASP A 123 3.26 7.21 -7.24
CA ASP A 123 2.36 8.13 -7.92
C ASP A 123 2.21 9.40 -7.04
N PRO A 124 2.37 10.60 -7.61
CA PRO A 124 2.20 11.90 -6.94
C PRO A 124 0.94 12.02 -6.08
N VAL A 125 -0.17 11.37 -6.45
CA VAL A 125 -1.40 11.34 -5.64
C VAL A 125 -1.20 10.52 -4.37
N HIS A 126 -0.49 9.41 -4.52
CA HIS A 126 -0.14 8.47 -3.46
C HIS A 126 1.06 8.96 -2.62
N ARG A 127 1.71 10.05 -3.02
CA ARG A 127 2.75 10.77 -2.26
C ARG A 127 2.15 11.69 -1.18
N SER A 128 0.83 11.80 -1.05
CA SER A 128 0.22 12.71 -0.07
C SER A 128 0.74 12.43 1.35
N THR A 129 1.26 13.48 1.98
CA THR A 129 1.78 13.45 3.35
C THR A 129 0.64 13.80 4.29
N VAL A 130 0.30 12.91 5.22
CA VAL A 130 -0.84 13.14 6.14
C VAL A 130 -0.44 14.05 7.29
N PHE A 131 0.81 13.98 7.75
CA PHE A 131 1.29 14.74 8.91
C PHE A 131 2.54 15.57 8.58
N GLY A 132 2.32 16.76 8.01
CA GLY A 132 3.35 17.77 7.83
C GLY A 132 4.22 17.63 6.57
N LYS A 133 5.14 18.58 6.38
CA LYS A 133 6.00 18.71 5.18
C LYS A 133 7.21 17.75 5.16
N ALA A 134 7.32 16.83 6.11
CA ALA A 134 8.48 15.98 6.26
C ALA A 134 8.40 14.75 5.33
N LYS A 135 9.51 14.40 4.65
CA LYS A 135 9.63 13.22 3.76
C LYS A 135 9.25 11.88 4.43
N ARG A 136 9.26 11.81 5.77
CA ARG A 136 8.92 10.62 6.57
C ARG A 136 7.42 10.48 6.90
N ALA A 137 6.59 11.46 6.56
CA ALA A 137 5.15 11.44 6.83
C ALA A 137 4.30 10.86 5.68
N ASN A 138 4.91 10.06 4.80
CA ASN A 138 4.18 9.32 3.78
C ASN A 138 3.24 8.31 4.46
N LEU A 139 1.97 8.28 4.05
CA LEU A 139 0.96 7.37 4.60
C LEU A 139 1.45 5.91 4.61
N TYR A 140 2.11 5.46 3.54
CA TYR A 140 2.63 4.08 3.46
C TYR A 140 3.72 3.79 4.50
N TYR A 141 4.55 4.78 4.81
CA TYR A 141 5.59 4.64 5.82
C TYR A 141 4.98 4.58 7.23
N VAL A 142 4.02 5.46 7.54
CA VAL A 142 3.28 5.43 8.81
C VAL A 142 2.51 4.11 8.98
N SER A 143 1.84 3.67 7.92
CA SER A 143 1.12 2.40 7.89
C SER A 143 2.05 1.21 8.13
N PHE A 144 3.26 1.22 7.54
CA PHE A 144 4.27 0.21 7.80
C PHE A 144 4.68 0.15 9.28
N PHE A 145 4.97 1.28 9.93
CA PHE A 145 5.31 1.26 11.36
C PHE A 145 4.15 0.79 12.25
N ALA A 146 2.92 1.20 11.95
CA ALA A 146 1.74 0.72 12.67
C ALA A 146 1.61 -0.81 12.56
N LYS A 147 1.85 -1.36 11.36
CA LYS A 147 1.89 -2.80 11.10
C LYS A 147 3.02 -3.53 11.84
N ILE A 148 4.21 -2.93 11.92
CA ILE A 148 5.33 -3.48 12.69
C ILE A 148 5.03 -3.49 14.19
N ILE A 149 4.47 -2.43 14.75
CA ILE A 149 4.05 -2.40 16.15
C ILE A 149 3.02 -3.49 16.42
N TRP A 150 2.05 -3.62 15.50
CA TRP A 150 1.01 -4.63 15.60
C TRP A 150 1.55 -6.07 15.59
N ILE A 151 2.46 -6.41 14.66
CA ILE A 151 3.02 -7.77 14.57
C ILE A 151 3.95 -8.09 15.74
N CYS A 152 4.74 -7.12 16.21
CA CYS A 152 5.55 -7.29 17.42
C CYS A 152 4.67 -7.57 18.64
N ALA A 153 3.60 -6.79 18.83
CA ALA A 153 2.63 -7.03 19.90
C ALA A 153 1.96 -8.41 19.78
N ALA A 154 1.56 -8.81 18.56
CA ALA A 154 0.97 -10.12 18.31
C ALA A 154 1.93 -11.27 18.67
N ILE A 155 3.21 -11.16 18.32
CA ILE A 155 4.24 -12.16 18.71
C ILE A 155 4.39 -12.22 20.23
N CYS A 156 4.46 -11.07 20.92
CA CYS A 156 4.54 -11.03 22.38
C CYS A 156 3.33 -11.69 23.04
N PHE A 157 2.11 -11.41 22.56
CA PHE A 157 0.89 -12.01 23.10
C PHE A 157 0.83 -13.51 22.83
N ALA A 158 1.17 -13.96 21.61
CA ALA A 158 1.20 -15.38 21.26
C ALA A 158 2.23 -16.16 22.09
N ALA A 159 3.43 -15.58 22.32
CA ALA A 159 4.44 -16.18 23.18
C ALA A 159 3.99 -16.25 24.65
N ALA A 160 3.33 -15.20 25.16
CA ALA A 160 2.76 -15.19 26.50
C ALA A 160 1.65 -16.25 26.66
N PHE A 161 0.74 -16.34 25.69
CA PHE A 161 -0.29 -17.38 25.63
C PHE A 161 0.33 -18.79 25.68
N GLY A 162 1.26 -19.09 24.78
CA GLY A 162 1.94 -20.38 24.75
C GLY A 162 2.70 -20.72 26.04
N HIS A 163 3.34 -19.73 26.66
CA HIS A 163 4.03 -19.91 27.93
C HIS A 163 3.06 -20.20 29.08
N TYR A 164 2.01 -19.40 29.26
CA TYR A 164 1.05 -19.59 30.35
C TYR A 164 0.25 -20.88 30.23
N MET A 165 -0.05 -21.30 29.01
CA MET A 165 -0.65 -22.61 28.73
C MET A 165 0.29 -23.75 29.14
N LYS A 166 1.59 -23.67 28.82
CA LYS A 166 2.58 -24.70 29.21
C LYS A 166 2.81 -24.79 30.72
N VAL A 167 2.74 -23.66 31.42
CA VAL A 167 2.92 -23.58 32.89
C VAL A 167 1.65 -24.00 33.65
N GLY A 168 0.53 -24.26 32.95
CA GLY A 168 -0.74 -24.69 33.57
C GLY A 168 -1.47 -23.56 34.31
N ARG A 169 -1.27 -22.30 33.90
CA ARG A 169 -1.96 -21.12 34.48
C ARG A 169 -3.13 -20.73 33.59
N ASP A 170 -4.18 -21.54 33.62
CA ASP A 170 -5.27 -21.49 32.63
C ASP A 170 -6.03 -20.16 32.58
N SER A 171 -6.30 -19.54 33.73
CA SER A 171 -6.99 -18.24 33.75
C SER A 171 -6.21 -17.15 33.04
N LYS A 172 -4.88 -17.09 33.21
CA LYS A 172 -4.04 -16.08 32.54
C LYS A 172 -3.89 -16.38 31.06
N SER A 173 -3.74 -17.65 30.71
CA SER A 173 -3.69 -18.10 29.32
C SER A 173 -4.98 -17.73 28.57
N ALA A 174 -6.14 -17.94 29.18
CA ALA A 174 -7.43 -17.55 28.60
C ALA A 174 -7.55 -16.03 28.36
N VAL A 175 -7.06 -15.18 29.27
CA VAL A 175 -7.01 -13.72 29.02
C VAL A 175 -6.21 -13.40 27.75
N PHE A 176 -5.05 -14.03 27.56
CA PHE A 176 -4.24 -13.82 26.36
C PHE A 176 -4.90 -14.35 25.09
N GLU A 177 -5.63 -15.46 25.16
CA GLU A 177 -6.41 -15.97 24.02
C GLU A 177 -7.43 -14.91 23.57
N TRP A 178 -8.26 -14.41 24.49
CA TRP A 178 -9.23 -13.36 24.20
C TRP A 178 -8.56 -12.08 23.66
N LEU A 179 -7.45 -11.67 24.27
CA LEU A 179 -6.67 -10.51 23.81
C LEU A 179 -6.19 -10.68 22.37
N ILE A 180 -5.61 -11.84 22.03
CA ILE A 180 -5.11 -12.13 20.68
C ILE A 180 -6.25 -12.10 19.66
N LEU A 181 -7.42 -12.62 20.01
CA LEU A 181 -8.57 -12.67 19.11
C LEU A 181 -9.11 -11.27 18.78
N PHE A 182 -9.23 -10.39 19.78
CA PHE A 182 -9.58 -8.99 19.52
C PHE A 182 -8.48 -8.24 18.76
N TRP A 183 -7.21 -8.49 19.12
CA TRP A 183 -6.05 -7.88 18.46
C TRP A 183 -5.95 -8.29 16.98
N TYR A 184 -6.28 -9.53 16.68
CA TYR A 184 -6.37 -10.08 15.34
C TYR A 184 -7.37 -9.32 14.47
N GLY A 185 -8.53 -8.94 15.03
CA GLY A 185 -9.52 -8.10 14.33
C GLY A 185 -8.97 -6.73 13.89
N LEU A 186 -8.04 -6.14 14.64
CA LEU A 186 -7.41 -4.86 14.28
C LEU A 186 -6.56 -4.94 13.00
N LEU A 187 -6.11 -6.14 12.61
CA LEU A 187 -5.34 -6.34 11.38
C LEU A 187 -6.11 -5.88 10.14
N LEU A 188 -7.42 -6.15 10.09
CA LEU A 188 -8.27 -5.74 8.96
C LEU A 188 -8.32 -4.21 8.82
N VAL A 189 -8.33 -3.49 9.95
CA VAL A 189 -8.31 -2.02 9.99
C VAL A 189 -6.99 -1.50 9.42
N LEU A 190 -5.86 -2.11 9.80
CA LEU A 190 -4.53 -1.75 9.28
C LEU A 190 -4.40 -2.01 7.78
N TRP A 191 -5.08 -3.02 7.23
CA TRP A 191 -5.15 -3.22 5.78
C TRP A 191 -6.07 -2.22 5.08
N SER A 192 -7.19 -1.84 5.70
CA SER A 192 -8.05 -0.80 5.16
C SER A 192 -7.32 0.55 5.01
N MET A 193 -6.40 0.86 5.92
CA MET A 193 -5.58 2.08 5.84
C MET A 193 -4.79 2.21 4.53
N ASP A 194 -4.34 1.10 3.93
CA ASP A 194 -3.55 1.14 2.69
C ASP A 194 -4.40 1.53 1.46
N MET A 195 -5.74 1.48 1.59
CA MET A 195 -6.70 1.84 0.55
C MET A 195 -7.16 3.31 0.62
N ILE A 196 -6.86 4.02 1.71
CA ILE A 196 -7.27 5.42 1.93
C ILE A 196 -6.84 6.34 0.78
N PRO A 197 -5.59 6.32 0.27
CA PRO A 197 -5.16 7.22 -0.80
C PRO A 197 -6.01 7.09 -2.06
N SER A 198 -6.43 5.87 -2.39
CA SER A 198 -7.21 5.59 -3.59
C SER A 198 -8.67 6.00 -3.42
N ALA A 199 -9.22 5.89 -2.21
CA ALA A 199 -10.53 6.46 -1.88
C ALA A 199 -10.52 8.00 -2.00
N VAL A 200 -9.47 8.65 -1.49
CA VAL A 200 -9.27 10.10 -1.60
C VAL A 200 -9.14 10.53 -3.06
N ARG A 201 -8.38 9.80 -3.89
CA ARG A 201 -8.26 10.05 -5.34
C ARG A 201 -9.62 10.04 -6.03
N LYS A 202 -10.45 9.03 -5.76
CA LYS A 202 -11.79 8.93 -6.35
C LYS A 202 -12.70 10.08 -5.91
N TYR A 203 -12.61 10.48 -4.63
CA TYR A 203 -13.37 11.61 -4.11
C TYR A 203 -12.95 12.93 -4.79
N ARG A 204 -11.65 13.17 -4.96
CA ARG A 204 -11.10 14.35 -5.66
C ARG A 204 -11.54 14.42 -7.13
N SER A 205 -11.51 13.29 -7.84
CA SER A 205 -11.96 13.21 -9.23
C SER A 205 -13.43 13.60 -9.41
N LYS A 206 -14.29 13.29 -8.43
CA LYS A 206 -15.73 13.60 -8.45
C LYS A 206 -16.05 15.06 -8.08
N HIS A 207 -15.16 15.73 -7.36
CA HIS A 207 -15.36 17.08 -6.83
C HIS A 207 -14.28 18.06 -7.31
N PRO A 208 -14.17 18.30 -8.64
CA PRO A 208 -13.11 19.15 -9.19
C PRO A 208 -13.19 20.61 -8.71
N GLU A 209 -14.34 21.07 -8.23
CA GLU A 209 -14.58 22.42 -7.73
C GLU A 209 -13.83 22.74 -6.41
N ILE A 210 -13.45 21.71 -5.64
CA ILE A 210 -12.85 21.87 -4.31
C ILE A 210 -11.32 21.84 -4.36
N TYR A 211 -10.73 21.30 -5.43
CA TYR A 211 -9.28 21.10 -5.55
C TYR A 211 -8.68 22.00 -6.63
N GLN A 212 -7.46 22.49 -6.41
CA GLN A 212 -6.78 23.38 -7.36
C GLN A 212 -6.65 22.73 -8.74
N THR A 213 -7.03 23.48 -9.78
CA THR A 213 -7.02 23.09 -11.20
C THR A 213 -5.71 22.42 -11.61
N ASN A 214 -4.55 22.95 -11.20
CA ASN A 214 -3.24 22.37 -11.55
C ASN A 214 -3.02 20.94 -11.03
N GLN A 215 -3.57 20.58 -9.86
CA GLN A 215 -3.41 19.24 -9.29
C GLN A 215 -4.40 18.24 -9.92
N LEU A 216 -5.60 18.70 -10.26
CA LEU A 216 -6.58 17.92 -11.01
C LEU A 216 -6.17 17.72 -12.47
N ASP A 217 -5.59 18.74 -13.11
CA ASP A 217 -5.10 18.67 -14.49
C ASP A 217 -3.86 17.79 -14.57
N TYR A 218 -2.98 17.85 -13.55
CA TYR A 218 -1.92 16.86 -13.38
C TYR A 218 -2.47 15.44 -13.23
N GLU A 219 -3.47 15.23 -12.37
CA GLU A 219 -4.13 13.93 -12.19
C GLU A 219 -4.85 13.44 -13.44
N LYS A 220 -5.48 14.33 -14.21
CA LYS A 220 -6.13 14.00 -15.48
C LYS A 220 -5.08 13.66 -16.53
N GLN A 221 -4.03 14.47 -16.69
CA GLN A 221 -3.00 14.32 -17.74
C GLN A 221 -2.07 13.13 -17.48
N TYR A 222 -1.64 12.92 -16.24
CA TYR A 222 -0.80 11.78 -15.89
C TYR A 222 -1.64 10.56 -15.57
N GLY A 223 -2.77 10.69 -14.88
CA GLY A 223 -3.69 9.58 -14.60
C GLY A 223 -4.29 8.97 -15.86
N SER A 224 -4.67 9.77 -16.87
CA SER A 224 -5.12 9.23 -18.17
C SER A 224 -4.01 8.44 -18.86
N LYS A 225 -2.76 8.94 -18.81
CA LYS A 225 -1.62 8.26 -19.39
C LYS A 225 -1.38 6.89 -18.75
N TRP A 226 -1.58 6.75 -17.43
CA TRP A 226 -1.52 5.47 -16.73
C TRP A 226 -2.70 4.55 -17.05
N GLU A 227 -3.92 5.08 -17.16
CA GLU A 227 -5.11 4.31 -17.57
C GLU A 227 -4.97 3.77 -19.00
N ASP A 228 -4.41 4.56 -19.92
CA ASP A 228 -4.12 4.17 -21.30
C ASP A 228 -3.03 3.07 -21.37
N PHE A 229 -1.96 3.18 -20.57
CA PHE A 229 -0.98 2.10 -20.43
C PHE A 229 -1.60 0.82 -19.85
N SER A 230 -2.53 0.96 -18.89
CA SER A 230 -3.23 -0.19 -18.32
C SER A 230 -4.17 -0.87 -19.34
N GLN A 231 -4.92 -0.09 -20.14
CA GLN A 231 -5.78 -0.61 -21.21
C GLN A 231 -4.98 -1.28 -22.33
N ALA A 232 -3.85 -0.69 -22.74
CA ALA A 232 -2.94 -1.30 -23.70
C ALA A 232 -2.37 -2.64 -23.20
N GLN A 233 -2.11 -2.75 -21.89
CA GLN A 233 -1.66 -3.99 -21.25
C GLN A 233 -2.76 -5.06 -21.16
N TYR A 234 -4.03 -4.69 -20.97
CA TYR A 234 -5.17 -5.63 -21.04
C TYR A 234 -5.37 -6.24 -22.43
N VAL A 235 -5.06 -5.51 -23.49
CA VAL A 235 -5.13 -6.01 -24.88
C VAL A 235 -3.95 -6.94 -25.21
N SER A 236 -2.80 -6.73 -24.58
CA SER A 236 -1.59 -7.53 -24.80
C SER A 236 -1.50 -8.80 -23.94
N ASP A 237 -2.13 -8.84 -22.76
CA ASP A 237 -2.10 -9.97 -21.81
C ASP A 237 -2.89 -11.23 -22.28
N GLY A 238 -3.40 -11.25 -23.52
CA GLY A 238 -3.83 -12.47 -24.22
C GLY A 238 -2.66 -13.36 -24.67
N ALA A 239 -1.43 -12.88 -24.52
CA ALA A 239 -0.20 -13.63 -24.69
C ALA A 239 0.75 -13.33 -23.52
N ASP A 240 1.41 -14.37 -23.04
CA ASP A 240 2.17 -14.45 -21.79
C ASP A 240 3.29 -13.41 -21.53
N GLN A 241 3.58 -13.25 -20.22
CA GLN A 241 4.81 -12.76 -19.54
C GLN A 241 5.05 -11.26 -19.22
N ASN A 242 5.03 -10.99 -17.90
CA ASN A 242 5.95 -10.14 -17.11
C ASN A 242 6.45 -8.83 -17.74
N THR A 243 5.58 -7.82 -17.86
CA THR A 243 6.01 -6.46 -18.25
C THR A 243 6.08 -5.54 -17.03
N PHE A 244 7.27 -5.03 -16.76
CA PHE A 244 7.55 -4.05 -15.71
C PHE A 244 7.55 -2.66 -16.32
N VAL A 245 6.83 -1.73 -15.69
CA VAL A 245 6.79 -0.33 -16.14
C VAL A 245 7.97 0.41 -15.54
N HIS A 246 8.94 0.77 -16.38
CA HIS A 246 9.87 1.86 -16.08
C HIS A 246 9.05 3.15 -15.98
N SER A 247 9.06 3.79 -14.81
CA SER A 247 8.34 5.06 -14.60
C SER A 247 8.93 6.16 -15.49
N PRO A 248 8.15 6.77 -16.42
CA PRO A 248 8.61 7.87 -17.27
C PRO A 248 8.84 9.18 -16.49
N VAL A 249 8.58 9.18 -15.18
CA VAL A 249 8.85 10.32 -14.30
C VAL A 249 10.35 10.54 -14.11
N LEU A 250 11.17 9.48 -14.08
CA LEU A 250 12.63 9.59 -13.94
C LEU A 250 13.28 10.30 -15.14
N GLN A 251 12.78 10.04 -16.35
CA GLN A 251 13.29 10.68 -17.59
C GLN A 251 12.95 12.18 -17.63
N ASN A 252 11.72 12.55 -17.26
CA ASN A 252 11.32 13.94 -17.26
C ASN A 252 11.94 14.74 -16.09
N GLN A 253 12.20 14.13 -14.94
CA GLN A 253 12.91 14.79 -13.83
C GLN A 253 14.40 15.02 -14.12
N GLN A 254 15.06 14.10 -14.83
CA GLN A 254 16.43 14.30 -15.31
C GLN A 254 16.51 15.42 -16.35
N GLN A 255 15.54 15.49 -17.27
CA GLN A 255 15.46 16.56 -18.27
C GLN A 255 15.13 17.94 -17.65
N LEU A 256 14.26 17.99 -16.64
CA LEU A 256 13.96 19.23 -15.90
C LEU A 256 15.14 19.70 -15.04
N ALA A 257 15.93 18.78 -14.47
CA ALA A 257 17.16 19.11 -13.75
C ALA A 257 18.28 19.60 -14.69
N GLN A 258 18.37 19.08 -15.92
CA GLN A 258 19.31 19.54 -16.94
C GLN A 258 18.92 20.90 -17.53
N GLY A 259 17.61 21.17 -17.67
CA GLY A 259 17.10 22.46 -18.17
C GLY A 259 17.31 23.66 -17.23
N GLN A 260 17.56 23.43 -15.93
CA GLN A 260 17.83 24.53 -14.99
C GLN A 260 19.31 24.92 -14.88
N ILE A 261 20.25 24.11 -15.37
CA ILE A 261 21.69 24.41 -15.28
C ILE A 261 22.11 25.39 -16.40
N GLN A 262 21.41 25.45 -17.53
CA GLN A 262 21.76 26.33 -18.66
C GLN A 262 21.29 27.79 -18.56
N VAL A 263 20.50 28.17 -17.56
CA VAL A 263 19.93 29.53 -17.46
C VAL A 263 20.82 30.51 -16.68
N ASN A 264 21.84 30.03 -15.95
CA ASN A 264 22.78 30.89 -15.22
C ASN A 264 24.21 30.72 -15.75
N SER A 265 24.52 31.37 -16.87
CA SER A 265 25.91 31.67 -17.25
C SER A 265 26.00 33.15 -17.63
N PRO A 266 26.94 33.92 -17.05
CA PRO A 266 27.09 35.35 -17.34
C PRO A 266 27.59 35.55 -18.78
N VAL A 267 26.96 36.49 -19.47
CA VAL A 267 27.25 36.87 -20.86
C VAL A 267 28.66 37.50 -20.93
N PRO A 268 29.58 37.02 -21.79
CA PRO A 268 30.79 37.77 -22.11
C PRO A 268 30.52 38.77 -23.24
N TYR A 269 31.05 39.98 -23.07
CA TYR A 269 31.13 41.04 -24.07
C TYR A 269 32.39 40.81 -24.91
N GLU A 270 32.29 40.66 -26.23
CA GLU A 270 33.39 41.00 -27.15
C GLU A 270 32.97 41.15 -28.62
N ASP A 271 33.06 42.42 -29.02
CA ASP A 271 33.36 43.12 -30.27
C ASP A 271 33.86 42.42 -31.58
N ASN A 272 33.53 43.09 -32.70
CA ASN A 272 34.12 43.06 -34.06
C ASN A 272 34.03 41.78 -34.92
N ASN A 273 33.44 41.83 -36.13
CA ASN A 273 34.02 42.49 -37.31
C ASN A 273 33.14 42.33 -38.57
N TYR A 274 33.20 43.33 -39.44
CA TYR A 274 32.50 43.47 -40.72
C TYR A 274 33.14 42.63 -41.84
N ASN A 275 32.32 42.04 -42.75
CA ASN A 275 32.39 42.30 -44.21
C ASN A 275 31.48 41.39 -45.07
N HIS A 276 31.08 41.98 -46.21
CA HIS A 276 30.51 41.44 -47.46
C HIS A 276 28.97 41.29 -47.59
N MET A 277 28.30 42.28 -48.22
CA MET A 277 27.84 42.36 -49.65
C MET A 277 26.45 41.71 -49.86
N ILE A 278 25.45 42.24 -50.57
CA ILE A 278 25.29 43.33 -51.55
C ILE A 278 23.76 43.55 -51.79
N SER A 279 23.35 44.78 -52.15
CA SER A 279 22.13 45.22 -52.87
C SER A 279 20.75 44.95 -52.24
N SER A 280 19.73 45.81 -52.29
CA SER A 280 19.38 46.95 -53.16
C SER A 280 18.21 47.71 -52.52
N GLU A 281 18.18 49.04 -52.69
CA GLU A 281 17.01 49.92 -52.96
C GLU A 281 15.75 49.80 -52.05
N THR A 282 15.03 50.84 -51.61
CA THR A 282 14.93 52.29 -51.86
C THR A 282 13.90 52.86 -50.85
N ASN A 283 13.97 54.17 -50.57
CA ASN A 283 12.87 55.07 -50.15
C ASN A 283 12.20 54.81 -48.76
N TYR A 284 12.18 55.71 -47.77
CA TYR A 284 11.82 57.15 -47.78
C TYR A 284 12.45 57.93 -46.60
N ARG A 285 12.66 59.24 -46.82
CA ARG A 285 12.93 60.34 -45.85
C ARG A 285 11.96 60.28 -44.65
N GLN A 286 12.38 60.36 -43.38
CA GLN A 286 12.73 61.57 -42.56
C GLN A 286 11.57 62.58 -42.35
N PRO A 287 11.54 63.40 -41.26
CA PRO A 287 11.62 63.11 -39.81
C PRO A 287 10.63 64.01 -38.97
N LEU A 288 10.81 64.08 -37.63
CA LEU A 288 10.37 65.14 -36.67
C LEU A 288 8.93 65.01 -36.11
N GLU A 289 8.59 65.24 -34.83
CA GLU A 289 9.26 65.79 -33.64
C GLU A 289 8.48 65.38 -32.36
N PRO A 290 9.00 65.66 -31.14
CA PRO A 290 8.52 65.12 -29.86
C PRO A 290 7.62 66.10 -29.09
N VAL A 291 6.69 65.60 -28.27
CA VAL A 291 6.12 66.40 -27.16
C VAL A 291 5.91 65.53 -25.93
N ALA A 292 6.76 65.75 -24.93
CA ALA A 292 6.53 65.39 -23.55
C ALA A 292 5.39 66.24 -22.95
N ARG A 293 4.65 65.70 -21.97
CA ARG A 293 4.46 66.31 -20.64
C ARG A 293 3.39 65.59 -19.80
N TYR A 294 3.80 65.29 -18.57
CA TYR A 294 3.07 65.09 -17.30
C TYR A 294 2.00 64.01 -17.20
#